data_AF-A0A2G3K593-F1
#
_entry.id   AF-A0A2G3K593-F1
#
_cell.length_a   1.000
_cell.length_b   1.000
_cell.length_c   1.000
_cell.angle_alpha   90.00
_cell.angle_beta   90.00
_cell.angle_gamma   90.00
#
_symmetry.space_group_name_H-M   'P 1'
#
loop_
_entity.id
_entity.type
_entity.pdbx_description
1 polymer ?
#
loop_
_entity_poly.entity_id
_entity_poly.type
_entity_poly.pdbx_seq_one_letter_code
_entity_poly.pdbx_strand_id
1 'polypeptide(L)'
;MTPRPFQPSLILMTPALVQYIRQHPVSPAALLDRHVQGDWGTLRSALNERELLAGGVVTSCYLLSAEQDQADTAVIIETNLVTKTTRMLLAGEQTI
;
A
#
# COMPACT_ATOMS: atom_id res chain seq x y z
N MET A 1 -7.04 -2.44 -20.99
CA MET A 1 -6.92 -2.02 -19.58
C MET A 1 -7.59 -3.07 -18.72
N THR A 2 -6.86 -3.64 -17.76
CA THR A 2 -7.43 -4.57 -16.76
C THR A 2 -8.38 -3.79 -15.84
N PRO A 3 -9.59 -4.28 -15.55
CA PRO A 3 -10.52 -3.58 -14.67
C PRO A 3 -9.93 -3.45 -13.25
N ARG A 4 -10.08 -2.29 -12.63
CA ARG A 4 -9.66 -2.04 -11.23
C ARG A 4 -10.67 -2.67 -10.28
N PRO A 5 -10.29 -3.61 -9.40
CA PRO A 5 -11.20 -4.21 -8.41
C PRO A 5 -11.91 -3.20 -7.48
N PHE A 6 -11.33 -2.03 -7.22
CA PHE A 6 -11.94 -0.96 -6.44
C PHE A 6 -11.34 0.40 -6.78
N GLN A 7 -11.95 1.48 -6.28
CA GLN A 7 -11.47 2.84 -6.47
C GLN A 7 -11.38 3.58 -5.13
N PRO A 8 -10.17 4.01 -4.71
CA PRO A 8 -9.99 4.82 -3.52
C PRO A 8 -10.52 6.24 -3.76
N SER A 9 -10.99 6.92 -2.71
CA SER A 9 -11.48 8.30 -2.79
C SER A 9 -10.60 9.25 -1.97
N LEU A 10 -10.37 8.94 -0.70
CA LEU A 10 -9.50 9.72 0.16
C LEU A 10 -8.19 8.96 0.40
N ILE A 11 -7.06 9.58 0.05
CA ILE A 11 -5.73 9.01 0.26
C ILE A 11 -5.02 9.82 1.34
N LEU A 12 -4.58 9.14 2.39
CA LEU A 12 -3.86 9.70 3.52
C LEU A 12 -2.47 9.07 3.58
N MET A 13 -1.44 9.88 3.76
CA MET A 13 -0.07 9.40 4.00
C MET A 13 0.37 9.83 5.39
N THR A 14 1.03 8.95 6.13
CA THR A 14 1.61 9.34 7.42
C THR A 14 2.77 10.33 7.23
N PRO A 15 3.04 11.22 8.21
CA PRO A 15 4.18 12.14 8.11
C PRO A 15 5.53 11.44 7.89
N ALA A 16 5.76 10.29 8.54
CA ALA A 16 6.97 9.49 8.36
C ALA A 16 7.13 8.99 6.91
N LEU A 17 6.04 8.54 6.28
CA LEU A 17 6.07 8.17 4.87
C LEU A 17 6.34 9.39 3.97
N VAL A 18 5.71 10.53 4.25
CA VAL A 18 5.94 11.77 3.51
C VAL A 18 7.40 12.22 3.60
N GLN A 19 8.02 12.11 4.78
CA GLN A 19 9.44 12.42 4.97
C GLN A 19 10.32 11.45 4.17
N TYR A 20 10.03 10.16 4.24
CA TYR A 20 10.78 9.13 3.53
C TYR A 20 10.74 9.32 1.99
N ILE A 21 9.57 9.51 1.40
CA ILE A 21 9.45 9.70 -0.07
C ILE A 21 10.10 10.99 -0.58
N ARG A 22 10.38 11.97 0.28
CA ARG A 22 11.15 13.17 -0.10
C ARG A 22 12.64 12.87 -0.25
N GLN A 23 13.13 11.85 0.45
CA GLN A 23 14.55 11.48 0.52
C GLN A 23 14.88 10.30 -0.41
N HIS A 24 13.86 9.52 -0.79
CA HIS A 24 14.02 8.29 -1.56
C HIS A 24 13.13 8.29 -2.82
N PRO A 25 13.56 7.63 -3.91
CA PRO A 25 12.82 7.59 -5.17
C PRO A 25 11.63 6.60 -5.14
N VAL A 26 10.75 6.73 -4.14
CA VAL A 26 9.52 5.93 -4.03
C VAL A 26 8.36 6.74 -4.58
N SER A 27 7.60 6.14 -5.49
CA SER A 27 6.40 6.76 -6.08
C SER A 27 5.13 6.24 -5.39
N PRO A 28 4.45 7.06 -4.56
CA PRO A 28 3.18 6.67 -3.95
C PRO A 28 2.12 6.31 -4.99
N ALA A 29 2.09 7.04 -6.11
CA ALA A 29 1.16 6.79 -7.21
C ALA A 29 1.37 5.40 -7.84
N ALA A 30 2.62 4.97 -8.00
CA ALA A 30 2.92 3.64 -8.52
C ALA A 30 2.48 2.54 -7.55
N LEU A 31 2.71 2.72 -6.24
CA LEU A 31 2.26 1.76 -5.23
C LEU A 31 0.73 1.68 -5.15
N LEU A 32 0.05 2.83 -5.24
CA LEU A 32 -1.41 2.88 -5.28
C LEU A 32 -1.98 2.22 -6.53
N ASP A 33 -1.37 2.43 -7.71
CA ASP A 33 -1.85 1.81 -8.94
C ASP A 33 -1.71 0.28 -8.89
N ARG A 34 -0.61 -0.24 -8.32
CA ARG A 34 -0.45 -1.67 -8.02
C ARG A 34 -1.55 -2.18 -7.09
N HIS A 35 -1.79 -1.47 -5.98
CA HIS A 35 -2.78 -1.85 -4.96
C HIS A 35 -4.20 -1.97 -5.55
N VAL A 36 -4.62 -1.00 -6.37
CA VAL A 36 -5.96 -1.02 -6.99
C VAL A 36 -6.08 -1.97 -8.16
N GLN A 37 -4.97 -2.52 -8.65
CA GLN A 37 -4.95 -3.56 -9.69
C GLN A 37 -4.91 -4.99 -9.11
N GLY A 38 -4.82 -5.11 -7.79
CA GLY A 38 -4.74 -6.43 -7.12
C GLY A 38 -3.31 -6.94 -6.90
N ASP A 39 -2.28 -6.16 -7.26
CA ASP A 39 -0.92 -6.44 -6.82
C ASP A 39 -0.75 -5.89 -5.40
N TRP A 40 -0.98 -6.75 -4.42
CA TRP A 40 -0.91 -6.39 -3.00
C TRP A 40 0.48 -6.63 -2.38
N GLY A 41 1.51 -6.82 -3.21
CA GLY A 41 2.87 -7.07 -2.78
C GLY A 41 3.02 -8.40 -2.05
N THR A 42 3.61 -8.37 -0.85
CA THR A 42 3.97 -9.60 -0.10
C THR A 42 2.78 -10.23 0.64
N LEU A 43 1.60 -9.59 0.62
CA LEU A 43 0.39 -10.13 1.26
C LEU A 43 -0.32 -11.17 0.40
N ARG A 44 -0.95 -12.16 1.05
CA ARG A 44 -1.66 -13.26 0.36
C ARG A 44 -2.98 -12.78 -0.25
N SER A 45 -3.16 -13.03 -1.55
CA SER A 45 -4.32 -12.55 -2.33
C SER A 45 -5.68 -13.04 -1.83
N ALA A 46 -5.76 -14.30 -1.38
CA ALA A 46 -7.03 -14.92 -0.99
C ALA A 46 -7.77 -14.21 0.15
N LEU A 47 -7.07 -13.51 1.05
CA LEU A 47 -7.71 -12.72 2.10
C LEU A 47 -8.36 -11.45 1.52
N ASN A 48 -7.62 -10.70 0.72
CA ASN A 48 -8.12 -9.49 0.09
C ASN A 48 -9.25 -9.77 -0.91
N GLU A 49 -9.25 -10.92 -1.59
CA GLU A 49 -10.37 -11.35 -2.43
C GLU A 49 -11.66 -11.49 -1.62
N ARG A 50 -11.59 -12.04 -0.40
CA ARG A 50 -12.75 -12.13 0.50
C ARG A 50 -13.19 -10.75 1.00
N GLU A 51 -12.24 -9.91 1.38
CA GLU A 51 -12.52 -8.54 1.85
C GLU A 51 -13.16 -7.69 0.75
N LEU A 52 -12.73 -7.84 -0.51
CA LEU A 52 -13.36 -7.20 -1.67
C LEU A 52 -14.85 -7.57 -1.80
N LEU A 53 -15.17 -8.86 -1.66
CA LEU A 53 -16.55 -9.35 -1.73
C LEU A 53 -17.40 -8.90 -0.54
N ALA A 54 -16.78 -8.77 0.65
CA ALA A 54 -17.45 -8.36 1.88
C ALA A 54 -17.50 -6.83 2.07
N GLY A 55 -16.83 -6.04 1.22
CA GLY A 55 -16.70 -4.60 1.39
C GLY A 55 -15.82 -4.20 2.57
N GLY A 56 -14.91 -5.06 3.01
CA GLY A 56 -14.06 -4.87 4.18
C GLY A 56 -12.78 -4.08 3.90
N VAL A 57 -11.66 -4.52 4.48
CA VAL A 57 -10.37 -3.82 4.38
C VAL A 57 -9.41 -4.59 3.50
N VAL A 58 -8.93 -3.95 2.44
CA VAL A 58 -7.90 -4.50 1.55
C VAL A 58 -6.55 -3.93 1.96
N THR A 59 -5.57 -4.81 2.18
CA THR A 59 -4.23 -4.40 2.64
C THR A 59 -3.16 -4.84 1.64
N SER A 60 -2.20 -3.98 1.33
CA SER A 60 -0.98 -4.33 0.60
C SER A 60 0.28 -3.95 1.40
N CYS A 61 1.36 -4.72 1.18
CA CYS A 61 2.67 -4.44 1.77
C CYS A 61 3.74 -4.49 0.69
N TYR A 62 4.43 -3.37 0.48
CA TYR A 62 5.49 -3.25 -0.51
C TYR A 62 6.82 -3.02 0.18
N LEU A 63 7.71 -4.01 0.07
CA LEU A 63 9.09 -3.88 0.51
C LEU A 63 9.80 -2.81 -0.33
N LEU A 64 10.46 -1.87 0.34
CA LEU A 64 11.27 -0.84 -0.27
C LEU A 64 12.72 -1.28 -0.14
N SER A 65 13.38 -1.61 -1.26
CA SER A 65 14.73 -2.14 -1.22
C SER A 65 15.70 -1.49 -2.18
N ALA A 66 17.00 -1.70 -1.90
CA ALA A 66 18.03 -1.85 -2.92
C ALA A 66 18.19 -3.32 -3.38
N GLU A 67 17.90 -4.33 -2.55
CA GLU A 67 17.84 -5.78 -2.91
C GLU A 67 16.74 -6.52 -2.10
N GLN A 68 15.77 -7.15 -2.77
CA GLN A 68 14.47 -7.58 -2.20
C GLN A 68 14.51 -8.50 -0.96
N ASP A 69 15.66 -9.09 -0.61
CA ASP A 69 15.83 -10.00 0.53
C ASP A 69 16.35 -9.34 1.84
N GLN A 70 16.65 -8.03 1.83
CA GLN A 70 17.13 -7.28 3.02
C GLN A 70 16.39 -5.94 3.22
N ALA A 71 15.12 -5.87 2.80
CA ALA A 71 14.35 -4.64 2.94
C ALA A 71 13.86 -4.43 4.38
N ASP A 72 14.57 -3.57 5.14
CA ASP A 72 14.18 -3.15 6.50
C ASP A 72 13.04 -2.12 6.51
N THR A 73 12.62 -1.64 5.33
CA THR A 73 11.56 -0.64 5.18
C THR A 73 10.50 -1.12 4.20
N ALA A 74 9.23 -0.84 4.52
CA ALA A 74 8.08 -1.18 3.70
C ALA A 74 7.05 -0.04 3.71
N VAL A 75 6.21 -0.01 2.67
CA VAL A 75 4.97 0.75 2.65
C VAL A 75 3.80 -0.19 2.82
N ILE A 76 3.00 0.06 3.86
CA ILE A 76 1.71 -0.58 4.07
C ILE A 76 0.63 0.32 3.49
N ILE A 77 -0.27 -0.23 2.69
CA ILE A 77 -1.47 0.47 2.22
C ILE A 77 -2.70 -0.27 2.72
N GLU A 78 -3.61 0.44 3.38
CA GLU A 78 -4.88 -0.09 3.85
C GLU A 78 -6.02 0.69 3.21
N THR A 79 -6.90 0.00 2.49
CA THR A 79 -8.11 0.59 1.92
C THR A 79 -9.33 0.00 2.60
N ASN A 80 -10.07 0.84 3.34
CA ASN A 80 -11.39 0.49 3.83
C ASN A 80 -12.42 0.77 2.73
N LEU A 81 -13.06 -0.27 2.22
CA LEU A 81 -13.95 -0.17 1.06
C LEU A 81 -15.28 0.51 1.39
N VAL A 82 -15.77 0.39 2.63
CA VAL A 82 -17.00 1.07 3.09
C VAL A 82 -16.82 2.59 3.08
N THR A 83 -15.74 3.07 3.68
CA THR A 83 -15.44 4.50 3.84
C THR A 83 -14.64 5.08 2.67
N LYS A 84 -14.19 4.22 1.74
CA LYS A 84 -13.32 4.55 0.60
C LYS A 84 -12.06 5.34 0.99
N THR A 85 -11.56 5.08 2.20
CA THR A 85 -10.36 5.72 2.73
C THR A 85 -9.18 4.78 2.58
N THR A 86 -8.11 5.29 1.97
CA THR A 86 -6.84 4.60 1.76
C THR A 86 -5.76 5.28 2.59
N ARG A 87 -5.10 4.51 3.45
CA ARG A 87 -4.00 4.98 4.29
C ARG A 87 -2.71 4.36 3.81
N MET A 88 -1.67 5.16 3.65
CA MET A 88 -0.33 4.70 3.34
C MET A 88 0.57 4.99 4.53
N LEU A 89 1.23 3.96 5.04
CA LEU A 89 2.07 4.01 6.23
C LEU A 89 3.47 3.51 5.86
N LEU A 90 4.49 4.12 6.45
CA LEU A 90 5.84 3.56 6.44
C LEU A 90 5.97 2.60 7.61
N ALA A 91 6.52 1.42 7.36
CA ALA A 91 6.91 0.45 8.38
C ALA A 91 8.41 0.16 8.23
N GLY A 92 9.14 0.04 9.33
CA GLY A 92 10.60 -0.12 9.34
C GLY A 92 11.29 0.78 10.36
N GLU A 93 12.57 0.53 10.63
CA GLU A 93 13.34 1.37 11.54
C GLU A 93 13.60 2.75 10.92
N GLN A 94 13.18 3.80 11.63
CA GLN A 94 13.57 5.17 11.32
C GLN A 94 14.78 5.50 12.20
N THR A 95 15.99 5.52 11.63
CA THR A 95 17.12 6.14 12.34
C THR A 95 16.90 7.65 12.30
N ILE A 96 16.61 8.23 13.47
CA ILE A 96 16.39 9.67 13.68
C ILE A 96 17.73 10.40 13.78
#